data_AF-A0A2H0STV5-F1
#
_entry.id   AF-A0A2H0STV5-F1
#
_cell.length_a   1.000
_cell.length_b   1.000
_cell.length_c   1.000
_cell.angle_alpha   90.00
_cell.angle_beta   90.00
_cell.angle_gamma   90.00
#
_symmetry.space_group_name_H-M   'P 1'
#
loop_
_entity.id
_entity.type
_entity.pdbx_description
1 polymer ?
#
loop_
_entity_poly.entity_id
_entity_poly.type
_entity_poly.pdbx_seq_one_letter_code
_entity_poly.pdbx_strand_id
1 'polypeptide(L)' 'GDVIELDGKMFKTYRGMGSVGAMKEGGAARYGQEYKEGHTKKLVPEGVEGLVAHKGALEDHIHQLMGGLRA' A
#
# COMPACT_ATOMS: atom_id res chain seq x y z
N GLY A 1 -2.95 5.81 -10.36
CA GLY A 1 -3.79 5.25 -9.29
C GLY A 1 -5.04 6.07 -9.24
N ASP A 2 -6.16 5.43 -9.52
CA ASP A 2 -7.44 6.12 -9.70
C ASP A 2 -7.96 6.68 -8.39
N VAL A 3 -8.72 7.77 -8.48
CA VAL A 3 -9.37 8.38 -7.32
C VAL A 3 -10.77 7.77 -7.21
N ILE A 4 -11.13 7.34 -6.02
CA ILE A 4 -12.41 6.71 -5.70
C ILE A 4 -13.22 7.70 -4.85
N GLU A 5 -14.47 7.94 -5.21
CA GLU A 5 -15.41 8.70 -4.37
C GLU A 5 -16.21 7.72 -3.49
N LEU A 6 -16.25 7.99 -2.18
CA LEU A 6 -17.05 7.25 -1.21
C LEU A 6 -17.66 8.25 -0.22
N ASP A 7 -18.98 8.25 -0.10
CA ASP A 7 -19.73 9.15 0.80
C ASP A 7 -19.32 10.64 0.66
N GLY A 8 -19.14 11.09 -0.59
CA GLY A 8 -18.75 12.47 -0.91
C GLY A 8 -17.30 12.83 -0.55
N LYS A 9 -16.47 11.84 -0.17
CA LYS A 9 -15.05 12.01 0.10
C LYS A 9 -14.23 11.28 -0.95
N MET A 10 -13.10 11.89 -1.33
CA MET A 10 -12.18 11.33 -2.32
C MET A 10 -11.08 10.51 -1.64
N PHE A 11 -10.81 9.34 -2.19
CA PHE A 11 -9.83 8.38 -1.68
C PHE A 11 -8.93 7.85 -2.80
N LYS A 12 -7.82 7.24 -2.41
CA LYS A 12 -6.96 6.41 -3.27
C LYS A 12 -6.74 5.06 -2.60
N THR A 13 -6.58 4.02 -3.42
CA THR A 13 -6.20 2.68 -2.94
C THR A 13 -4.79 2.71 -2.35
N TYR A 14 -4.64 2.13 -1.16
CA TYR A 14 -3.37 1.90 -0.51
C TYR A 14 -3.26 0.42 -0.15
N ARG A 15 -2.13 -0.21 -0.48
CA ARG A 15 -1.85 -1.59 -0.10
C ARG A 15 -0.41 -1.75 0.35
N GLY A 16 -0.22 -2.51 1.43
CA GLY A 16 1.10 -2.98 1.83
C GLY A 16 1.62 -4.04 0.85
N MET A 17 2.92 -4.10 0.64
CA MET A 17 3.50 -5.07 -0.30
C MET A 17 3.40 -6.54 0.17
N GLY A 18 3.26 -6.76 1.48
CA GLY A 18 2.92 -8.07 2.07
C GLY A 18 1.42 -8.33 2.19
N SER A 19 0.57 -7.54 1.54
CA SER A 19 -0.87 -7.81 1.46
C SER A 19 -1.17 -8.97 0.51
N VAL A 20 -2.36 -9.58 0.67
CA VAL A 20 -2.73 -10.76 -0.13
C VAL A 20 -2.75 -10.45 -1.64
N GLY A 21 -3.28 -9.30 -2.06
CA GLY A 21 -3.31 -8.91 -3.47
C GLY A 21 -1.90 -8.66 -4.01
N ALA A 22 -1.05 -7.96 -3.25
CA ALA A 22 0.33 -7.72 -3.65
C ALA A 22 1.17 -9.00 -3.72
N MET A 23 0.97 -9.94 -2.78
CA MET A 23 1.67 -11.22 -2.77
C MET A 23 1.26 -12.12 -3.95
N LYS A 24 -0.03 -12.13 -4.32
CA LYS A 24 -0.55 -12.86 -5.49
C LYS A 24 0.01 -12.36 -6.82
N GLU A 25 0.29 -11.06 -6.93
CA GLU A 25 0.90 -10.43 -8.11
C GLU A 25 2.44 -10.60 -8.18
N GLY A 26 3.03 -11.49 -7.36
CA GLY A 26 4.47 -11.75 -7.35
C GLY A 26 5.23 -11.03 -6.24
N GLY A 27 4.54 -10.38 -5.29
CA GLY A 27 5.16 -9.84 -4.08
C GLY A 27 5.76 -10.93 -3.18
N ALA A 28 5.17 -12.13 -3.14
CA ALA A 28 5.61 -13.21 -2.25
C ALA A 28 7.10 -13.59 -2.44
N ALA A 29 7.56 -13.63 -3.69
CA ALA A 29 8.96 -13.88 -4.07
C ALA A 29 9.94 -12.87 -3.45
N ARG A 30 9.56 -11.60 -3.50
CA ARG A 30 10.42 -10.48 -3.08
C ARG A 30 10.58 -10.36 -1.57
N TYR A 31 9.62 -10.87 -0.81
CA TYR A 31 9.63 -10.84 0.67
C TYR A 31 9.99 -12.20 1.28
N GLY A 32 10.51 -13.14 0.48
CA GLY A 32 10.96 -14.44 0.99
C GLY A 32 9.83 -15.34 1.49
N GLN A 33 8.59 -15.09 1.05
CA GLN A 33 7.46 -15.98 1.27
C GLN A 33 7.32 -17.04 0.17
N GLU A 34 8.35 -17.19 -0.68
CA GLU A 34 8.45 -18.27 -1.65
C GLU A 34 8.60 -19.62 -0.93
N TYR A 35 7.67 -20.50 -1.27
CA TYR A 35 7.48 -21.85 -0.75
C TYR A 35 8.79 -22.62 -0.59
N LYS A 36 9.13 -22.97 0.66
CA LYS A 36 10.00 -24.13 0.93
C LYS A 36 9.13 -25.38 0.82
N GLU A 37 9.57 -26.37 0.05
CA GLU A 37 8.88 -27.64 -0.16
C GLU A 37 8.39 -28.23 1.18
N GLY A 38 7.07 -28.37 1.33
CA GLY A 38 6.45 -28.99 2.52
C GLY A 38 5.43 -28.12 3.28
N HIS A 39 5.36 -26.80 3.04
CA HIS A 39 4.38 -25.93 3.72
C HIS A 39 3.22 -25.51 2.82
N THR A 40 2.02 -25.54 3.41
CA THR A 40 0.70 -25.36 2.79
C THR A 40 0.59 -24.17 1.84
N LYS A 41 -0.23 -24.29 0.78
CA LYS A 41 -0.67 -23.26 -0.22
C LYS A 41 -1.26 -21.95 0.35
N LYS A 42 -1.11 -21.69 1.65
CA LYS A 42 -1.77 -20.61 2.38
C LYS A 42 -0.78 -19.45 2.58
N LEU A 43 -1.05 -18.32 1.92
CA LEU A 43 -0.32 -17.06 2.15
C LEU A 43 -0.63 -16.53 3.56
N VAL A 44 0.40 -16.08 4.28
CA VAL A 44 0.26 -15.38 5.57
C VAL A 44 0.57 -13.90 5.32
N PRO A 45 -0.46 -13.04 5.19
CA PRO A 45 -0.23 -11.63 4.90
C PRO A 45 0.33 -10.87 6.09
N GLU A 46 1.34 -10.04 5.81
CA GLU A 46 1.95 -9.09 6.76
C GLU A 46 1.55 -7.63 6.44
N GLY A 47 0.72 -7.44 5.41
CA GLY A 47 0.21 -6.14 4.98
C GLY A 47 -1.30 -6.10 4.86
N VAL A 48 -1.86 -4.91 4.98
CA VAL A 48 -3.30 -4.63 4.79
C VAL A 48 -3.53 -3.88 3.48
N GLU A 49 -4.78 -3.92 3.01
CA GLU A 49 -5.28 -3.18 1.87
C GLU A 49 -6.41 -2.26 2.35
N GLY A 50 -6.50 -1.07 1.78
CA GLY A 50 -7.51 -0.11 2.19
C GLY A 50 -7.51 1.16 1.35
N LEU A 51 -8.21 2.16 1.86
CA LEU A 51 -8.36 3.46 1.25
C LEU A 51 -7.72 4.53 2.12
N VAL A 52 -7.05 5.48 1.48
CA VAL A 52 -6.50 6.67 2.14
C VAL A 52 -7.11 7.92 1.51
N ALA A 53 -7.39 8.93 2.32
CA ALA A 53 -7.96 10.18 1.84
C ALA A 53 -7.06 10.79 0.74
N HIS A 54 -7.68 11.27 -0.34
CA HIS A 54 -6.97 11.97 -1.39
C HIS A 54 -6.42 13.29 -0.84
N LYS A 55 -5.11 13.51 -0.99
CA LYS A 55 -4.42 14.67 -0.42
C LYS A 55 -3.96 15.71 -1.46
N GLY A 56 -4.41 15.63 -2.71
CA GLY A 56 -3.99 16.56 -3.76
C GLY A 56 -2.64 16.21 -4.38
N ALA A 57 -1.90 17.25 -4.79
CA ALA A 57 -0.63 17.11 -5.49
C ALA A 57 0.53 16.74 -4.54
N LEU A 58 1.53 16.06 -5.09
CA LEU A 58 2.71 15.61 -4.33
C LEU A 58 3.59 16.78 -3.91
N GLU A 59 3.71 17.80 -4.76
CA GLU A 59 4.57 18.98 -4.52
C GLU A 59 4.16 19.74 -3.24
N ASP A 60 2.86 19.93 -3.03
CA ASP A 60 2.32 20.60 -1.84
C ASP A 60 2.69 19.84 -0.55
N HIS A 61 2.60 18.51 -0.60
CA HIS A 61 2.94 17.66 0.54
C HIS A 61 4.42 17.70 0.86
N ILE A 62 5.28 17.63 -0.16
CA ILE A 62 6.73 17.73 0.02
C ILE A 62 7.09 19.10 0.60
N HIS A 63 6.49 20.17 0.09
CA HIS A 63 6.73 21.53 0.60
C HIS A 63 6.42 21.61 2.11
N GLN A 64 5.26 21.10 2.55
CA GLN A 64 4.88 21.12 3.95
C GLN A 64 5.81 20.26 4.85
N LEU A 65 6.19 19.06 4.39
CA LEU A 65 7.11 18.19 5.14
C LEU A 65 8.50 18.82 5.26
N MET A 66 9.01 19.42 4.19
CA MET A 66 10.28 20.13 4.19
C MET A 66 10.23 21.40 5.04
N GLY A 67 9.11 22.11 5.05
CA GLY A 67 8.88 23.26 5.92
C GLY A 67 8.98 22.88 7.39
N GLY A 68 8.32 21.78 7.80
CA GLY A 68 8.38 21.27 9.17
C GLY A 68 9.76 20.76 9.59
N LEU A 69 10.54 20.18 8.67
CA LEU A 69 11.90 19.71 8.96
C LEU A 69 12.91 20.86 9.16
N ARG A 70 12.67 22.01 8.51
CA ARG A 70 13.59 23.16 8.53
C ARG A 70 13.35 24.11 9.72
N ALA A 71 12.24 23.95 10.44
CA ALA A 71 11.88 24.75 11.61
C ALA A 71 12.56 24.22 12.87
#